data_AF-A0A2D8MC19-F1
#
_entry.id   AF-A0A2D8MC19-F1
#
_cell.length_a   1.000
_cell.length_b   1.000
_cell.length_c   1.000
_cell.angle_alpha   90.00
_cell.angle_beta   90.00
_cell.angle_gamma   90.00
#
_symmetry.space_group_name_H-M   'P 1'
#
loop_
_entity.id
_entity.type
_entity.pdbx_description
1 polymer ?
#
loop_
_entity_poly.entity_id
_entity_poly.type
_entity_poly.pdbx_seq_one_letter_code
_entity_poly.pdbx_strand_id
1 'polypeptide(L)'
;MQDKFSAPGSVTALRKLFTAITFREKLAAGLFVFFGPVFLVTYLSRPTDESPIAGLLWTLVWLLAHGIAVLIASALVFFTPKRSGSNRRDLIGRFLPLAALLVTFLGASMVVQQIWLNKMRAFATRNDHQLTGTAPKSVIYFEGIPDGGTAIIRSPNQNPTAFTPEKSLELVNGNLTSCDRLDDHDWVCTFG
;
A
#
# COMPACT_ATOMS: atom_id res chain seq x y z
N MET A 1 -28.67 50.24 -17.84
CA MET A 1 -28.26 49.69 -16.53
C MET A 1 -28.78 48.25 -16.49
N GLN A 2 -28.01 47.23 -16.91
CA GLN A 2 -27.00 46.51 -16.09
C GLN A 2 -27.56 46.31 -14.68
N ASP A 3 -28.00 45.12 -14.26
CA ASP A 3 -27.23 43.87 -14.23
C ASP A 3 -28.02 42.60 -14.58
N LYS A 4 -27.47 41.83 -15.53
CA LYS A 4 -27.75 40.40 -15.71
C LYS A 4 -26.71 39.61 -14.93
N PHE A 5 -26.96 39.30 -13.65
CA PHE A 5 -26.24 38.23 -12.96
C PHE A 5 -26.97 36.90 -13.19
N SER A 6 -26.77 36.34 -14.39
CA SER A 6 -27.19 34.99 -14.73
C SER A 6 -26.18 33.98 -14.16
N ALA A 7 -26.41 33.48 -12.96
CA ALA A 7 -25.78 32.25 -12.50
C ALA A 7 -26.75 31.42 -11.63
N PRO A 8 -27.39 30.39 -12.21
CA PRO A 8 -27.62 29.17 -11.42
C PRO A 8 -27.45 27.87 -12.23
N GLY A 9 -26.69 27.87 -13.33
CA GLY A 9 -26.48 26.65 -14.14
C GLY A 9 -25.63 25.59 -13.42
N SER A 10 -24.55 25.99 -12.76
CA SER A 10 -23.58 25.06 -12.15
C SER A 10 -24.09 24.40 -10.87
N VAL A 11 -24.71 25.15 -9.97
CA VAL A 11 -25.24 24.64 -8.69
C VAL A 11 -26.41 23.68 -8.93
N THR A 12 -27.27 23.99 -9.90
CA THR A 12 -28.42 23.14 -10.24
C THR A 12 -27.99 21.85 -10.94
N ALA A 13 -26.95 21.90 -11.79
CA ALA A 13 -26.37 20.72 -12.44
C ALA A 13 -25.66 19.81 -11.43
N LEU A 14 -24.85 20.36 -10.51
CA LEU A 14 -24.21 19.61 -9.43
C LEU A 14 -25.25 18.95 -8.52
N ARG A 15 -26.31 19.68 -8.14
CA ARG A 15 -27.39 19.15 -7.30
C ARG A 15 -28.15 18.02 -8.00
N LYS A 16 -28.41 18.14 -9.31
CA LYS A 16 -29.01 17.08 -10.15
C LYS A 16 -28.12 15.85 -10.30
N LEU A 17 -26.79 16.03 -10.38
CA LEU A 17 -25.84 14.93 -10.42
C LEU A 17 -25.85 14.15 -9.10
N PHE A 18 -25.85 14.86 -7.96
CA PHE A 18 -25.89 14.25 -6.63
C PHE A 18 -27.22 13.56 -6.30
N THR A 19 -28.34 13.96 -6.90
CA THR A 19 -29.63 13.27 -6.74
C THR A 19 -29.78 12.07 -7.68
N ALA A 20 -29.04 12.01 -8.79
CA ALA A 20 -29.03 10.86 -9.71
C ALA A 20 -28.18 9.67 -9.23
N ILE A 21 -27.27 9.91 -8.28
CA ILE A 21 -26.35 8.92 -7.71
C ILE A 21 -26.95 8.31 -6.44
N THR A 22 -27.02 6.99 -6.39
CA THR A 22 -27.52 6.22 -5.25
C THR A 22 -26.58 6.32 -4.05
N PHE A 23 -27.10 6.07 -2.84
CA PHE A 23 -26.28 6.03 -1.62
C PHE A 23 -25.07 5.07 -1.76
N ARG A 24 -25.25 3.91 -2.41
CA ARG A 24 -24.19 2.92 -2.58
C ARG A 24 -23.07 3.40 -3.50
N GLU A 25 -23.41 4.12 -4.56
CA GLU A 25 -22.42 4.76 -5.45
C GLU A 25 -21.66 5.87 -4.73
N LYS A 26 -22.34 6.68 -3.89
CA LYS A 26 -21.68 7.69 -3.05
C LYS A 26 -20.73 7.06 -2.02
N LEU A 27 -21.18 5.99 -1.36
CA LEU A 27 -20.37 5.26 -0.40
C LEU A 27 -19.14 4.64 -1.09
N ALA A 28 -19.32 3.99 -2.23
CA ALA A 28 -18.21 3.41 -2.99
C ALA A 28 -17.18 4.47 -3.40
N ALA A 29 -17.63 5.62 -3.91
CA ALA A 29 -16.74 6.73 -4.23
C ALA A 29 -16.01 7.27 -3.00
N GLY A 30 -16.70 7.41 -1.87
CA GLY A 30 -16.11 7.84 -0.60
C GLY A 30 -15.04 6.86 -0.09
N LEU A 31 -15.34 5.55 -0.11
CA LEU A 31 -14.39 4.50 0.25
C LEU A 31 -13.18 4.49 -0.69
N PHE A 32 -13.42 4.66 -1.99
CA PHE A 32 -12.35 4.73 -2.98
C PHE A 32 -11.39 5.89 -2.70
N VAL A 33 -11.91 7.09 -2.45
CA VAL A 33 -11.10 8.28 -2.15
C VAL A 33 -10.39 8.16 -0.79
N PHE A 34 -11.09 7.65 0.23
CA PHE A 34 -10.52 7.54 1.57
C PHE A 34 -9.43 6.48 1.68
N PHE A 35 -9.63 5.28 1.13
CA PHE A 35 -8.66 4.19 1.19
C PHE A 35 -7.65 4.19 0.04
N GLY A 36 -7.87 4.98 -1.01
CA GLY A 36 -6.90 5.19 -2.09
C GLY A 36 -6.02 6.42 -1.81
N PRO A 37 -6.32 7.60 -2.41
CA PRO A 37 -5.45 8.76 -2.33
C PRO A 37 -5.22 9.29 -0.90
N VAL A 38 -6.24 9.32 -0.03
CA VAL A 38 -6.04 9.82 1.35
C VAL A 38 -5.10 8.89 2.13
N PHE A 39 -5.31 7.57 2.04
CA PHE A 39 -4.37 6.60 2.61
C PHE A 39 -2.95 6.80 2.08
N LEU A 40 -2.77 6.91 0.76
CA LEU A 40 -1.44 7.08 0.15
C LEU A 40 -0.74 8.37 0.61
N VAL A 41 -1.46 9.49 0.65
CA VAL A 41 -0.91 10.77 1.13
C VAL A 41 -0.46 10.65 2.59
N THR A 42 -1.27 10.04 3.44
CA THR A 42 -0.91 9.88 4.85
C THR A 42 0.18 8.83 5.08
N TYR A 43 0.29 7.83 4.21
CA TYR A 43 1.34 6.82 4.25
C TYR A 43 2.72 7.45 3.98
N LEU A 44 2.81 8.41 3.04
CA LEU A 44 4.06 9.12 2.76
C LEU A 44 4.57 9.92 3.98
N SER A 45 3.65 10.36 4.84
CA SER A 45 3.95 11.07 6.09
C SER A 45 3.90 10.15 7.32
N ARG A 46 3.94 8.82 7.13
CA ARG A 46 3.88 7.87 8.24
C ARG A 46 5.11 8.07 9.15
N PRO A 47 4.93 8.28 10.46
CA PRO A 47 6.05 8.36 11.39
C PRO A 47 6.62 6.95 11.59
N THR A 48 7.79 6.65 11.02
CA THR A 48 8.40 5.31 11.16
C THR A 48 9.72 5.34 11.92
N ASP A 49 10.62 6.27 11.60
CA ASP A 49 12.01 6.13 12.03
C ASP A 49 12.26 6.85 13.37
N GLU A 50 11.52 7.93 13.67
CA GLU A 50 11.68 8.72 14.90
C GLU A 50 10.67 8.37 16.00
N SER A 51 9.58 7.67 15.67
CA SER A 51 8.53 7.33 16.63
C SER A 51 7.82 6.01 16.26
N PRO A 52 8.40 4.85 16.64
CA PRO A 52 7.85 3.54 16.28
C PRO A 52 6.44 3.32 16.85
N ILE A 53 6.14 3.87 18.04
CA ILE A 53 4.82 3.80 18.67
C ILE A 53 3.79 4.58 17.84
N ALA A 54 4.12 5.78 17.36
CA ALA A 54 3.22 6.55 16.50
C ALA A 54 2.97 5.83 15.16
N GLY A 55 4.01 5.22 14.58
CA GLY A 55 3.89 4.40 13.37
C GLY A 55 3.00 3.16 13.55
N LEU A 56 3.07 2.53 14.73
CA LEU A 56 2.18 1.42 15.10
C LEU A 56 0.74 1.89 15.25
N LEU A 57 0.49 2.96 16.02
CA LEU A 57 -0.85 3.53 16.23
C LEU A 57 -1.49 3.95 14.90
N TRP A 58 -0.72 4.60 14.02
CA TRP A 58 -1.17 4.96 12.68
C TRP A 58 -1.65 3.73 11.90
N THR A 59 -0.89 2.63 11.98
CA THR A 59 -1.23 1.36 11.32
C THR A 59 -2.52 0.76 11.88
N LEU A 60 -2.65 0.74 13.22
CA LEU A 60 -3.83 0.23 13.90
C LEU A 60 -5.09 1.02 13.56
N VAL A 61 -5.00 2.35 13.49
CA VAL A 61 -6.12 3.23 13.09
C VAL A 61 -6.60 2.89 11.68
N TRP A 62 -5.68 2.72 10.72
CA TRP A 62 -6.05 2.38 9.34
C TRP A 62 -6.60 0.97 9.21
N LEU A 63 -6.05 -0.01 9.94
CA LEU A 63 -6.60 -1.37 9.99
C LEU A 63 -8.01 -1.39 10.56
N LEU A 64 -8.25 -0.67 11.66
CA LEU A 64 -9.58 -0.56 12.27
C LEU A 64 -10.57 0.11 11.31
N ALA A 65 -10.19 1.23 10.69
CA ALA A 65 -11.03 1.93 9.72
C ALA A 65 -11.38 1.03 8.53
N HIS A 66 -10.41 0.28 7.99
CA HIS A 66 -10.65 -0.64 6.89
C HIS A 66 -11.56 -1.80 7.30
N GLY A 67 -11.35 -2.38 8.49
CA GLY A 67 -12.21 -3.42 9.05
C GLY A 67 -13.67 -2.96 9.19
N ILE A 68 -13.89 -1.78 9.75
CA ILE A 68 -15.24 -1.17 9.85
C ILE A 68 -15.85 -0.97 8.46
N ALA A 69 -15.08 -0.47 7.50
CA ALA A 69 -15.56 -0.25 6.14
C ALA A 69 -15.98 -1.57 5.44
N VAL A 70 -15.19 -2.63 5.61
CA VAL A 70 -15.52 -3.98 5.10
C VAL A 70 -16.80 -4.51 5.74
N LEU A 71 -16.98 -4.33 7.04
CA LEU A 71 -18.20 -4.74 7.75
C LEU A 71 -19.43 -3.99 7.22
N ILE A 72 -19.35 -2.67 7.06
CA ILE A 72 -20.44 -1.84 6.50
C ILE A 72 -20.75 -2.27 5.05
N ALA A 73 -19.73 -2.45 4.22
CA ALA A 73 -19.89 -2.84 2.83
C ALA A 73 -20.51 -4.25 2.69
N SER A 74 -20.07 -5.19 3.53
CA SER A 74 -20.65 -6.54 3.60
C SER A 74 -22.09 -6.50 4.07
N ALA A 75 -22.40 -5.69 5.08
CA ALA A 75 -23.76 -5.56 5.58
C ALA A 75 -24.73 -5.07 4.49
N LEU A 76 -24.28 -4.16 3.61
CA LEU A 76 -25.07 -3.71 2.46
C LEU A 76 -25.34 -4.81 1.43
N VAL A 77 -24.44 -5.78 1.28
CA VAL A 77 -24.66 -6.93 0.39
C VAL A 77 -25.66 -7.90 0.98
N PHE A 78 -25.49 -8.30 2.25
CA PHE A 78 -26.24 -9.40 2.86
C PHE A 78 -27.56 -8.97 3.51
N PHE A 79 -27.63 -7.80 4.13
CA PHE A 79 -28.82 -7.37 4.89
C PHE A 79 -29.74 -6.40 4.15
N THR A 80 -29.38 -5.92 2.96
CA THR A 80 -30.29 -5.04 2.22
C THR A 80 -31.33 -5.85 1.45
N PRO A 81 -32.64 -5.73 1.73
CA PRO A 81 -33.67 -6.54 1.10
C PRO A 81 -33.66 -6.42 -0.43
N LYS A 82 -33.93 -7.53 -1.12
CA LYS A 82 -34.13 -7.54 -2.58
C LYS A 82 -35.49 -6.90 -2.86
N ARG A 83 -35.52 -5.74 -3.53
CA ARG A 83 -36.78 -5.18 -4.05
C ARG A 83 -37.31 -6.11 -5.14
N SER A 84 -38.60 -6.46 -5.12
CA SER A 84 -39.21 -7.24 -6.19
C SER A 84 -39.13 -6.47 -7.51
N GLY A 85 -38.56 -7.09 -8.55
CA GLY A 85 -38.24 -6.44 -9.83
C GLY A 85 -36.85 -5.81 -9.89
N SER A 86 -35.84 -6.41 -9.24
CA SER A 86 -34.50 -5.82 -9.15
C SER A 86 -33.86 -5.59 -10.53
N ASN A 87 -33.73 -4.32 -10.92
CA ASN A 87 -32.94 -3.92 -12.08
C ASN A 87 -31.46 -4.29 -11.89
N ARG A 88 -30.78 -4.68 -12.97
CA ARG A 88 -29.35 -5.06 -13.00
C ARG A 88 -28.44 -4.03 -12.28
N ARG A 89 -28.81 -2.74 -12.32
CA ARG A 89 -28.14 -1.65 -11.61
C ARG A 89 -28.20 -1.76 -10.09
N ASP A 90 -29.31 -2.23 -9.51
CA ASP A 90 -29.42 -2.45 -8.06
C ASP A 90 -28.52 -3.60 -7.61
N LEU A 91 -28.41 -4.66 -8.42
CA LEU A 91 -27.57 -5.81 -8.12
C LEU A 91 -26.08 -5.44 -8.12
N ILE A 92 -25.62 -4.71 -9.16
CA ILE A 92 -24.23 -4.23 -9.28
C ILE A 92 -23.92 -3.22 -8.17
N GLY A 93 -24.85 -2.31 -7.89
CA GLY A 93 -24.66 -1.28 -6.86
C GLY A 93 -24.43 -1.84 -5.45
N ARG A 94 -24.89 -3.07 -5.14
CA ARG A 94 -24.66 -3.73 -3.83
C ARG A 94 -23.20 -4.08 -3.60
N PHE A 95 -22.53 -4.56 -4.64
CA PHE A 95 -21.13 -4.99 -4.55
C PHE A 95 -20.14 -3.84 -4.76
N LEU A 96 -20.62 -2.70 -5.28
CA LEU A 96 -19.77 -1.56 -5.62
C LEU A 96 -18.89 -1.06 -4.45
N PRO A 97 -19.39 -0.95 -3.19
CA PRO A 97 -18.54 -0.58 -2.06
C PRO A 97 -17.43 -1.60 -1.76
N LEU A 98 -17.71 -2.90 -1.86
CA LEU A 98 -16.70 -3.96 -1.68
C LEU A 98 -15.67 -3.94 -2.80
N ALA A 99 -16.13 -3.77 -4.05
CA ALA A 99 -15.23 -3.65 -5.20
C ALA A 99 -14.32 -2.43 -5.07
N ALA A 100 -14.85 -1.29 -4.59
CA ALA A 100 -14.05 -0.11 -4.32
C ALA A 100 -12.95 -0.39 -3.27
N LEU A 101 -13.30 -1.03 -2.16
CA LEU A 101 -12.33 -1.43 -1.12
C LEU A 101 -11.25 -2.37 -1.67
N LEU A 102 -11.65 -3.40 -2.43
CA LEU A 102 -10.72 -4.35 -3.03
C LEU A 102 -9.74 -3.66 -4.00
N VAL A 103 -10.26 -2.81 -4.89
CA VAL A 103 -9.42 -2.05 -5.85
C VAL A 103 -8.47 -1.12 -5.11
N THR A 104 -8.95 -0.39 -4.08
CA THR A 104 -8.05 0.47 -3.29
C THR A 104 -7.00 -0.31 -2.52
N PHE A 105 -7.35 -1.47 -1.97
CA PHE A 105 -6.42 -2.31 -1.22
C PHE A 105 -5.30 -2.83 -2.13
N LEU A 106 -5.66 -3.41 -3.27
CA LEU A 106 -4.70 -3.93 -4.25
C LEU A 106 -3.86 -2.80 -4.87
N GLY A 107 -4.49 -1.68 -5.21
CA GLY A 107 -3.78 -0.53 -5.76
C GLY A 107 -2.81 0.09 -4.75
N ALA A 108 -3.25 0.28 -3.50
CA ALA A 108 -2.41 0.83 -2.45
C ALA A 108 -1.25 -0.10 -2.09
N SER A 109 -1.47 -1.42 -2.03
CA SER A 109 -0.40 -2.39 -1.73
C SER A 109 0.68 -2.38 -2.81
N MET A 110 0.30 -2.34 -4.09
CA MET A 110 1.25 -2.22 -5.20
C MET A 110 2.07 -0.92 -5.13
N VAL A 111 1.42 0.22 -4.85
CA VAL A 111 2.11 1.51 -4.72
C VAL A 111 3.07 1.51 -3.53
N VAL A 112 2.62 1.01 -2.37
CA VAL A 112 3.45 0.89 -1.16
C VAL A 112 4.66 0.00 -1.41
N GLN A 113 4.47 -1.14 -2.07
CA GLN A 113 5.56 -2.05 -2.44
C GLN A 113 6.56 -1.34 -3.37
N GLN A 114 6.08 -0.60 -4.38
CA GLN A 114 6.97 0.14 -5.27
C GLN A 114 7.76 1.24 -4.54
N ILE A 115 7.12 1.96 -3.61
CA ILE A 115 7.79 2.94 -2.76
C ILE A 115 8.91 2.27 -1.95
N TRP A 116 8.63 1.12 -1.36
CA TRP A 116 9.60 0.37 -0.57
C TRP A 116 10.79 -0.10 -1.42
N LEU A 117 10.54 -0.69 -2.59
CA LEU A 117 11.61 -1.09 -3.54
C LEU A 117 12.46 0.12 -3.99
N ASN A 118 11.83 1.27 -4.25
CA ASN A 118 12.55 2.47 -4.64
C ASN A 118 13.43 3.00 -3.49
N LYS A 119 12.96 2.94 -2.24
CA LYS A 119 13.77 3.29 -1.06
C LYS A 119 14.98 2.37 -0.91
N MET A 120 14.80 1.06 -1.13
CA MET A 120 15.89 0.07 -1.10
C MET A 120 16.92 0.34 -2.18
N ARG A 121 16.51 0.56 -3.44
CA ARG A 121 17.43 0.94 -4.52
C ARG A 121 18.19 2.21 -4.23
N ALA A 122 17.50 3.26 -3.77
CA ALA A 122 18.15 4.51 -3.38
C ALA A 122 19.15 4.31 -2.22
N PHE A 123 18.86 3.41 -1.29
CA PHE A 123 19.80 3.03 -0.23
C PHE A 123 21.03 2.29 -0.77
N ALA A 124 20.84 1.31 -1.67
CA ALA A 124 21.93 0.60 -2.33
C ALA A 124 22.84 1.56 -3.09
N THR A 125 22.27 2.47 -3.89
CA THR A 125 23.05 3.49 -4.63
C THR A 125 23.83 4.42 -3.70
N ARG A 126 23.25 4.83 -2.56
CA ARG A 126 23.96 5.68 -1.58
C ARG A 126 25.10 4.94 -0.87
N ASN A 127 24.94 3.64 -0.67
CA ASN A 127 25.94 2.79 -0.02
C ASN A 127 26.78 1.98 -1.02
N ASP A 128 26.81 2.40 -2.29
CA ASP A 128 27.49 1.64 -3.35
C ASP A 128 28.97 1.38 -3.00
N HIS A 129 29.63 2.34 -2.37
CA HIS A 129 31.00 2.20 -1.86
C HIS A 129 31.21 0.99 -0.94
N GLN A 130 30.22 0.58 -0.14
CA GLN A 130 30.29 -0.62 0.71
C GLN A 130 30.04 -1.92 -0.08
N LEU A 131 29.36 -1.80 -1.22
CA LEU A 131 29.07 -2.88 -2.16
C LEU A 131 30.13 -2.98 -3.29
N THR A 132 31.20 -2.19 -3.23
CA THR A 132 32.31 -2.27 -4.21
C THR A 132 33.30 -3.39 -3.87
N GLY A 133 33.99 -3.88 -4.89
CA GLY A 133 34.99 -4.95 -4.78
C GLY A 133 34.47 -6.31 -5.25
N THR A 134 35.17 -7.38 -4.87
CA THR A 134 34.81 -8.74 -5.27
C THR A 134 33.51 -9.18 -4.59
N ALA A 135 32.45 -9.39 -5.38
CA ALA A 135 31.18 -9.94 -4.92
C ALA A 135 31.35 -11.38 -4.38
N PRO A 136 30.50 -11.85 -3.44
CA PRO A 136 29.35 -11.15 -2.88
C PRO A 136 29.70 -10.15 -1.77
N LYS A 137 28.96 -9.05 -1.70
CA LYS A 137 29.05 -7.99 -0.69
C LYS A 137 27.68 -7.63 -0.16
N SER A 138 27.60 -7.15 1.08
CA SER A 138 26.35 -6.83 1.75
C SER A 138 26.41 -5.47 2.43
N VAL A 139 25.24 -4.85 2.56
CA VAL A 139 25.01 -3.71 3.45
C VAL A 139 23.70 -3.93 4.20
N ILE A 140 23.70 -3.70 5.51
CA ILE A 140 22.50 -3.83 6.34
C ILE A 140 21.61 -2.61 6.10
N TYR A 141 20.38 -2.84 5.61
CA TYR A 141 19.38 -1.78 5.44
C TYR A 141 18.65 -1.50 6.76
N PHE A 142 18.27 -2.57 7.47
CA PHE A 142 17.58 -2.50 8.74
C PHE A 142 18.00 -3.69 9.61
N GLU A 143 18.33 -3.40 10.87
CA GLU A 143 18.63 -4.39 11.90
C GLU A 143 17.51 -4.36 12.93
N GLY A 144 16.85 -5.49 13.12
CA GLY A 144 15.80 -5.72 14.12
C GLY A 144 16.34 -6.45 15.35
N ILE A 145 15.61 -6.32 16.46
CA ILE A 145 15.95 -6.94 17.76
C ILE A 145 15.19 -8.27 17.87
N PRO A 146 15.82 -9.42 18.22
CA PRO A 146 17.17 -9.57 18.76
C PRO A 146 18.29 -9.77 17.72
N ASP A 147 18.10 -10.51 16.62
CA ASP A 147 19.20 -10.83 15.67
C ASP A 147 18.70 -11.02 14.21
N GLY A 148 17.71 -10.25 13.76
CA GLY A 148 17.13 -10.41 12.42
C GLY A 148 16.95 -9.10 11.70
N GLY A 149 16.92 -9.08 10.38
CA GLY A 149 16.87 -7.84 9.64
C GLY A 149 16.67 -7.97 8.14
N THR A 150 16.94 -6.88 7.44
CA THR A 150 16.94 -6.82 5.98
C THR A 150 18.28 -6.25 5.52
N ALA A 151 18.95 -6.98 4.63
CA ALA A 151 20.20 -6.59 4.02
C ALA A 151 20.04 -6.49 2.51
N ILE A 152 20.86 -5.65 1.89
CA ILE A 152 21.04 -5.63 0.44
C ILE A 152 22.34 -6.35 0.13
N ILE A 153 22.27 -7.39 -0.71
CA ILE A 153 23.41 -8.21 -1.10
C ILE A 153 23.66 -8.07 -2.60
N ARG A 154 24.86 -7.61 -2.96
CA ARG A 154 25.35 -7.61 -4.34
C ARG A 154 25.87 -8.98 -4.71
N SER A 155 25.16 -9.66 -5.61
CA SER A 155 25.50 -10.96 -6.15
C SER A 155 24.98 -11.11 -7.59
N PRO A 156 25.78 -10.72 -8.61
CA PRO A 156 25.33 -10.70 -10.00
C PRO A 156 25.14 -12.09 -10.61
N ASN A 157 25.85 -13.11 -10.10
CA ASN A 157 25.94 -14.42 -10.75
C ASN A 157 25.18 -15.54 -10.02
N GLN A 158 24.65 -15.26 -8.82
CA GLN A 158 24.03 -16.30 -7.99
C GLN A 158 22.98 -15.69 -7.05
N ASN A 159 21.87 -16.41 -6.86
CA ASN A 159 20.88 -16.07 -5.84
C ASN A 159 21.47 -16.31 -4.43
N PRO A 160 21.50 -15.30 -3.54
CA PRO A 160 22.05 -15.45 -2.20
C PRO A 160 21.35 -16.49 -1.31
N THR A 161 20.12 -16.93 -1.61
CA THR A 161 19.48 -18.04 -0.88
C THR A 161 20.20 -19.39 -1.06
N ALA A 162 21.03 -19.51 -2.10
CA ALA A 162 21.85 -20.70 -2.34
C ALA A 162 23.23 -20.64 -1.67
N PHE A 163 23.53 -19.57 -0.91
CA PHE A 163 24.78 -19.46 -0.19
C PHE A 163 24.84 -20.43 0.99
N THR A 164 26.05 -20.85 1.34
CA THR A 164 26.24 -21.71 2.52
C THR A 164 26.01 -20.89 3.81
N PRO A 165 25.63 -21.53 4.92
CA PRO A 165 25.43 -20.85 6.19
C PRO A 165 26.65 -20.03 6.64
N GLU A 166 27.87 -20.51 6.38
CA GLU A 166 29.10 -19.78 6.71
C GLU A 166 29.21 -18.48 5.91
N LYS A 167 28.83 -18.51 4.63
CA LYS A 167 28.85 -17.32 3.77
C LYS A 167 27.75 -16.34 4.16
N SER A 168 26.57 -16.83 4.55
CA SER A 168 25.50 -16.00 5.10
C SER A 168 25.94 -15.31 6.39
N LEU A 169 26.57 -16.05 7.31
CA LEU A 169 27.10 -15.51 8.55
C LEU A 169 28.18 -14.44 8.30
N GLU A 170 29.08 -14.66 7.33
CA GLU A 170 30.07 -13.66 6.93
C GLU A 170 29.43 -12.36 6.40
N LEU A 171 28.32 -12.46 5.67
CA LEU A 171 27.68 -11.32 5.02
C LEU A 171 26.77 -10.52 5.95
N VAL A 172 25.99 -11.18 6.80
CA VAL A 172 24.94 -10.50 7.59
C VAL A 172 24.95 -10.89 9.07
N ASN A 173 25.96 -11.64 9.52
CA ASN A 173 26.04 -12.18 10.88
C ASN A 173 24.79 -12.98 11.30
N GLY A 174 24.14 -13.64 10.33
CA GLY A 174 22.94 -14.46 10.52
C GLY A 174 22.66 -15.34 9.31
N ASN A 175 21.57 -16.11 9.36
CA ASN A 175 21.16 -16.96 8.25
C ASN A 175 20.23 -16.20 7.30
N LEU A 176 20.46 -16.32 6.00
CA LEU A 176 19.55 -15.77 5.00
C LEU A 176 18.29 -16.64 4.91
N THR A 177 17.13 -16.03 5.10
CA THR A 177 15.83 -16.74 5.11
C THR A 177 15.06 -16.58 3.81
N SER A 178 15.13 -15.40 3.19
CA SER A 178 14.53 -15.15 1.88
C SER A 178 15.32 -14.07 1.15
N CYS A 179 15.36 -14.12 -0.18
CA CYS A 179 15.93 -13.05 -0.99
C CYS A 179 15.08 -12.81 -2.23
N ASP A 180 14.74 -11.55 -2.44
CA ASP A 180 14.07 -11.06 -3.64
C ASP A 180 15.05 -10.22 -4.46
N ARG A 181 14.99 -10.39 -5.79
CA ARG A 181 15.86 -9.64 -6.70
C ARG A 181 15.44 -8.16 -6.74
N LEU A 182 16.37 -7.26 -6.46
CA LEU A 182 16.14 -5.81 -6.46
C LEU A 182 16.38 -5.22 -7.85
N ASP A 183 17.50 -5.63 -8.47
CA ASP A 183 17.91 -5.30 -9.82
C ASP A 183 18.82 -6.40 -10.39
N ASP A 184 19.58 -6.11 -11.44
CA ASP A 184 20.40 -7.12 -12.09
C ASP A 184 21.57 -7.65 -11.24
N HIS A 185 21.98 -6.91 -10.22
CA HIS A 185 23.16 -7.20 -9.40
C HIS A 185 22.85 -7.33 -7.92
N ASP A 186 21.82 -6.64 -7.43
CA ASP A 186 21.51 -6.50 -6.02
C ASP A 186 20.23 -7.27 -5.66
N TRP A 187 20.24 -7.85 -4.46
CA TRP A 187 19.17 -8.63 -3.87
C TRP A 187 18.80 -8.05 -2.53
N VAL A 188 17.51 -8.01 -2.20
CA VAL A 188 17.05 -7.70 -0.84
C VAL A 188 16.83 -9.02 -0.12
N CYS A 189 17.57 -9.25 0.95
CA CYS A 189 17.49 -10.48 1.73
C CYS A 189 17.03 -10.21 3.16
N THR A 190 16.14 -11.06 3.67
CA THR A 190 15.84 -11.13 5.09
C THR A 190 16.80 -12.10 5.77
N PHE A 191 17.21 -11.78 6.99
CA PHE A 191 18.09 -12.63 7.78
C PHE A 191 17.63 -12.71 9.24
N GLY A 192 18.03 -13.78 9.93
CA GLY A 192 17.74 -14.03 11.34
C GLY A 192 17.88 -15.50 11.72
#